data_AF-A0A971P7J4-F1
#
_entry.id   AF-A0A971P7J4-F1
#
_cell.length_a   1.000
_cell.length_b   1.000
_cell.length_c   1.000
_cell.angle_alpha   90.00
_cell.angle_beta   90.00
_cell.angle_gamma   90.00
#
_symmetry.space_group_name_H-M   'P 1'
#
loop_
_entity.id
_entity.type
_entity.pdbx_description
1 polymer ?
#
loop_
_entity_poly.entity_id
_entity_poly.type
_entity_poly.pdbx_seq_one_letter_code
_entity_poly.pdbx_strand_id
1 'polypeptide(L)'
;MSVIVTQDIESRYIPGKEAEFNYTLRGAATEAEAGLELAAVAPALYQGLWRKQRTIEAVHVDIENTTQNIFKARVLYGPADPTDFTTTFDTTGGSQHITQSPLTVNRYPANAPNMQGAIGYDGHRVNGTDIIIPAYSFTETHIKTKSQVNLAYRTALARLTGKTNNASFRGFAAGEVLFYGASGNLVVIENEQRWQIQYTFKVSPNRADFYVGDILVGQKVGWDYMWVMYGEAIDQSRLVQRPVAVYVERPYLFDDFGDLTIGTS
;
A
#
# COMPACT_ATOMS: atom_id res chain seq x y z
N MET A 1 27.23 38.98 8.36
CA MET A 1 27.03 39.08 9.82
C MET A 1 26.60 37.71 10.31
N SER A 2 27.09 37.22 11.44
CA SER A 2 26.71 35.90 11.94
C SER A 2 25.33 35.98 12.59
N VAL A 3 24.36 35.21 12.08
CA VAL A 3 23.06 35.05 12.72
C VAL A 3 23.28 34.39 14.09
N ILE A 4 22.73 34.97 15.14
CA ILE A 4 22.83 34.41 16.49
C ILE A 4 21.58 33.58 16.74
N VAL A 5 21.76 32.27 16.90
CA VAL A 5 20.68 31.34 17.25
C VAL A 5 20.78 31.02 18.73
N THR A 6 19.78 31.41 19.51
CA THR A 6 19.71 31.09 20.93
C THR A 6 18.58 30.10 21.16
N GLN A 7 18.86 28.98 21.82
CA GLN A 7 17.82 28.04 22.25
C GLN A 7 17.21 28.54 23.56
N ASP A 8 15.89 28.65 23.60
CA ASP A 8 15.17 29.06 24.80
C ASP A 8 14.98 27.83 25.71
N ILE A 9 15.99 27.56 26.56
CA ILE A 9 16.10 26.36 27.42
C ILE A 9 14.87 26.18 28.32
N GLU A 10 14.24 27.27 28.74
CA GLU A 10 13.05 27.28 29.62
C GLU A 10 11.76 26.81 28.91
N SER A 11 11.75 26.77 27.57
CA SER A 11 10.56 26.41 26.78
C SER A 11 10.53 24.93 26.35
N ARG A 12 11.43 24.11 26.92
CA ARG A 12 11.56 22.70 26.56
C ARG A 12 10.39 21.89 27.12
N TYR A 13 9.50 21.45 26.25
CA TYR A 13 8.42 20.54 26.59
C TYR A 13 8.77 19.12 26.09
N ILE A 14 8.77 18.13 26.99
CA ILE A 14 9.13 16.74 26.68
C ILE A 14 8.08 15.78 27.26
N PRO A 15 6.93 15.60 26.60
CA PRO A 15 5.98 14.55 26.97
C PRO A 15 6.43 13.22 26.36
N GLY A 16 7.11 12.37 27.12
CA GLY A 16 7.28 10.92 26.87
C GLY A 16 7.99 10.47 25.57
N LYS A 17 7.50 10.85 24.39
CA LYS A 17 7.97 10.48 23.04
C LYS A 17 8.15 11.66 22.08
N GLU A 18 7.74 12.87 22.43
CA GLU A 18 7.94 14.06 21.60
C GLU A 18 8.75 15.09 22.37
N ALA A 19 9.51 15.93 21.67
CA ALA A 19 10.21 17.06 22.25
C ALA A 19 10.04 18.30 21.39
N GLU A 20 9.76 19.41 22.03
CA GLU A 20 9.63 20.70 21.37
C GLU A 20 10.72 21.65 21.84
N PHE A 21 11.45 22.23 20.90
CA PHE A 21 12.44 23.27 21.17
C PHE A 21 12.06 24.57 20.48
N ASN A 22 12.02 25.65 21.25
CA ASN A 22 11.91 26.99 20.71
C ASN A 22 13.30 27.63 20.62
N TYR A 23 13.51 28.33 19.52
CA TYR A 23 14.73 29.06 19.22
C TYR A 23 14.38 30.50 18.89
N THR A 24 15.21 31.42 19.35
CA THR A 24 15.16 32.82 18.93
C THR A 24 16.38 33.08 18.05
N LEU A 25 16.15 33.44 16.78
CA LEU A 25 17.18 33.84 15.82
C LEU A 25 17.24 35.36 15.75
N ARG A 26 18.44 35.92 15.84
CA ARG A 26 18.70 37.35 15.69
C ARG A 26 19.66 37.63 14.54
N GLY A 27 19.37 38.67 13.76
CA GLY A 27 20.27 39.17 12.72
C GLY A 27 20.18 38.48 11.36
N ALA A 28 19.16 37.65 11.11
CA ALA A 28 18.90 37.07 9.79
C ALA A 28 18.21 38.11 8.90
N ALA A 29 18.61 38.23 7.64
CA ALA A 29 17.99 39.16 6.69
C ALA A 29 16.69 38.60 6.09
N THR A 30 16.53 37.27 6.07
CA THR A 30 15.35 36.59 5.51
C THR A 30 14.99 35.34 6.30
N GLU A 31 13.74 34.88 6.17
CA GLU A 31 13.30 33.59 6.73
C GLU A 31 14.09 32.40 6.17
N ALA A 32 14.54 32.48 4.91
CA ALA A 32 15.34 31.44 4.29
C ALA A 32 16.74 31.31 4.94
N GLU A 33 17.39 32.44 5.22
CA GLU A 33 18.67 32.49 5.94
C GLU A 33 18.50 32.01 7.39
N ALA A 34 17.43 32.44 8.07
CA ALA A 34 17.08 31.94 9.39
C ALA A 34 16.86 30.42 9.40
N GLY A 35 16.21 29.87 8.35
CA GLY A 35 15.96 28.45 8.22
C GLY A 35 17.22 27.61 7.99
N LEU A 36 18.22 28.13 7.29
CA LEU A 36 19.52 27.46 7.09
C LEU A 36 20.33 27.42 8.38
N GLU A 37 20.44 28.55 9.08
CA GLU A 37 21.18 28.65 10.34
C GLU A 37 20.53 27.82 11.45
N LEU A 38 19.19 27.83 11.52
CA LEU A 38 18.44 26.93 12.40
C LEU A 38 18.71 25.46 12.07
N ALA A 39 18.84 25.10 10.79
CA ALA A 39 19.12 23.73 10.38
C ALA A 39 20.49 23.23 10.90
N ALA A 40 21.47 24.14 10.93
CA ALA A 40 22.83 23.88 11.36
C ALA A 40 22.96 23.78 12.89
N VAL A 41 22.21 24.60 13.63
CA VAL A 41 22.25 24.63 15.10
C VAL A 41 21.33 23.59 15.73
N ALA A 42 20.13 23.37 15.17
CA ALA A 42 19.20 22.37 15.67
C ALA A 42 19.62 20.96 15.22
N PRO A 43 19.93 20.02 16.13
CA PRO A 43 20.35 18.67 15.76
C PRO A 43 19.34 17.95 14.86
N ALA A 44 19.81 17.09 13.96
CA ALA A 44 18.90 16.19 13.21
C ALA A 44 18.33 15.07 14.10
N LEU A 45 19.07 14.70 15.16
CA LEU A 45 18.74 13.66 16.11
C LEU A 45 18.95 14.19 17.53
N TYR A 46 17.93 14.04 18.37
CA TYR A 46 17.94 14.45 19.76
C TYR A 46 17.47 13.30 20.66
N GLN A 47 18.37 12.70 21.45
CA GLN A 47 18.05 11.60 22.37
C GLN A 47 17.24 10.44 21.73
N GLY A 48 17.53 10.11 20.47
CA GLY A 48 16.81 9.07 19.71
C GLY A 48 15.55 9.56 18.97
N LEU A 49 15.15 10.82 19.16
CA LEU A 49 14.05 11.48 18.46
C LEU A 49 14.58 12.27 17.25
N TRP A 50 13.95 12.10 16.10
CA TRP A 50 14.31 12.79 14.87
C TRP A 50 13.57 14.12 14.76
N ARG A 51 14.23 15.10 14.14
CA ARG A 51 13.62 16.38 13.80
C ARG A 51 12.51 16.17 12.75
N LYS A 52 11.25 16.43 13.11
CA LYS A 52 10.07 16.20 12.26
C LYS A 52 9.63 17.44 11.48
N GLN A 53 9.65 18.60 12.14
CA GLN A 53 9.16 19.85 11.55
C GLN A 53 9.92 21.04 12.13
N ARG A 54 10.16 22.04 11.28
CA ARG A 54 10.66 23.37 11.64
C ARG A 54 9.65 24.41 11.17
N THR A 55 9.07 25.14 12.12
CA THR A 55 8.22 26.30 11.84
C THR A 55 8.96 27.55 12.25
N ILE A 56 8.99 28.57 11.39
CA ILE A 56 9.66 29.85 11.66
C ILE A 56 8.62 30.94 11.52
N GLU A 57 8.57 31.84 12.49
CA GLU A 57 7.69 32.99 12.53
C GLU A 57 8.53 34.26 12.71
N ALA A 58 8.31 35.24 11.84
CA ALA A 58 8.90 36.56 11.95
C ALA A 58 8.23 37.34 13.08
N VAL A 59 9.00 37.71 14.11
CA VAL A 59 8.49 38.51 15.25
C VAL A 59 8.76 39.99 15.05
N HIS A 60 9.94 40.31 14.54
CA HIS A 60 10.34 41.68 14.22
C HIS A 60 11.25 41.64 12.99
N VAL A 61 10.89 42.38 11.94
CA VAL A 61 11.70 42.48 10.73
C VAL A 61 11.77 43.95 10.35
N ASP A 62 13.00 44.45 10.30
CA ASP A 62 13.37 45.77 9.83
C ASP A 62 14.29 45.58 8.60
N ILE A 63 13.82 46.08 7.45
CA ILE A 63 14.52 45.96 6.16
C ILE A 63 15.76 46.88 6.13
N GLU A 64 15.75 47.96 6.89
CA GLU A 64 16.85 48.94 6.94
C GLU A 64 17.90 48.56 8.00
N ASN A 65 17.51 47.84 9.05
CA ASN A 65 18.41 47.33 10.08
C ASN A 65 18.22 45.82 10.33
N THR A 66 18.77 44.99 9.44
CA THR A 66 18.69 43.53 9.53
C THR A 66 19.28 42.94 10.83
N THR A 67 20.10 43.69 11.56
CA THR A 67 20.63 43.33 12.88
C THR A 67 19.60 43.34 14.00
N GLN A 68 18.48 44.05 13.84
CA GLN A 68 17.39 44.06 14.80
C GLN A 68 16.35 42.97 14.52
N ASN A 69 16.47 42.25 13.40
CA ASN A 69 15.52 41.21 13.03
C ASN A 69 15.50 40.10 14.09
N ILE A 70 14.30 39.73 14.52
CA ILE A 70 14.04 38.66 15.48
C ILE A 70 13.06 37.69 14.82
N PHE A 71 13.48 36.43 14.68
CA PHE A 71 12.63 35.33 14.29
C PHE A 71 12.49 34.38 15.47
N LYS A 72 11.27 33.86 15.68
CA LYS A 72 11.05 32.72 16.59
C LYS A 72 10.88 31.48 15.74
N ALA A 73 11.56 30.42 16.12
CA ALA A 73 11.43 29.14 15.47
C ALA A 73 11.02 28.07 16.47
N ARG A 74 10.10 27.21 16.04
CA ARG A 74 9.62 26.05 16.76
C ARG A 74 10.10 24.81 16.03
N VAL A 75 10.84 23.95 16.72
CA VAL A 75 11.35 22.69 16.19
C VAL A 75 10.74 21.54 16.97
N LEU A 76 10.02 20.68 16.24
CA LEU A 76 9.38 19.49 16.80
C LEU A 76 10.26 18.26 16.51
N TYR A 77 10.52 17.50 17.57
CA TYR A 77 11.20 16.21 17.55
C TYR A 77 10.21 15.13 17.97
N GLY A 78 10.21 14.02 17.25
CA GLY A 78 9.40 12.85 17.56
C GLY A 78 10.23 11.59 17.36
N PRO A 79 9.71 10.40 17.68
CA PRO A 79 10.44 9.17 17.44
C PRO A 79 10.90 9.10 15.97
N ALA A 80 12.07 8.51 15.78
CA ALA A 80 12.43 7.98 14.47
C ALA A 80 11.28 7.10 14.01
N ASP A 81 10.57 7.50 12.97
CA ASP A 81 9.99 6.50 12.10
C ASP A 81 10.88 6.51 10.85
N PRO A 82 11.77 5.51 10.71
CA PRO A 82 12.52 5.30 9.46
C PRO A 82 11.59 5.06 8.25
N THR A 83 10.30 4.94 8.51
CA THR A 83 9.23 4.44 7.65
C THR A 83 7.92 5.17 7.97
N ASP A 84 7.92 6.51 8.04
CA ASP A 84 6.66 7.26 7.99
C ASP A 84 6.09 7.10 6.58
N PHE A 85 5.48 5.94 6.33
CA PHE A 85 4.58 5.73 5.23
C PHE A 85 3.17 5.71 5.77
N THR A 86 2.26 6.38 5.08
CA THR A 86 0.85 6.24 5.41
C THR A 86 0.31 5.01 4.69
N THR A 87 -0.29 4.11 5.46
CA THR A 87 -1.02 2.97 4.92
C THR A 87 -2.50 3.26 4.97
N THR A 88 -3.19 3.08 3.85
CA THR A 88 -4.64 2.99 3.82
C THR A 88 -5.02 1.60 3.35
N PHE A 89 -6.07 1.02 3.93
CA PHE A 89 -6.57 -0.28 3.51
C PHE A 89 -8.05 -0.19 3.18
N ASP A 90 -8.49 -1.07 2.29
CA ASP A 90 -9.86 -1.20 1.85
C ASP A 90 -10.21 -2.68 1.73
N THR A 91 -11.23 -3.09 2.48
CA THR A 91 -11.79 -4.44 2.52
C THR A 91 -13.14 -4.52 1.80
N THR A 92 -13.51 -3.50 1.01
CA THR A 92 -14.74 -3.49 0.23
C THR A 92 -14.72 -4.66 -0.73
N GLY A 93 -15.71 -5.54 -0.60
CA GLY A 93 -15.78 -6.78 -1.37
C GLY A 93 -15.81 -6.54 -2.88
N GLY A 94 -15.08 -7.35 -3.62
CA GLY A 94 -15.05 -7.31 -5.08
C GLY A 94 -16.24 -8.07 -5.66
N SER A 95 -16.74 -7.63 -6.81
CA SER A 95 -17.70 -8.44 -7.59
C SER A 95 -16.94 -9.50 -8.39
N GLN A 96 -17.34 -10.76 -8.27
CA GLN A 96 -16.84 -11.85 -9.09
C GLN A 96 -18.00 -12.66 -9.68
N HIS A 97 -17.96 -12.84 -10.99
CA HIS A 97 -18.85 -13.75 -11.68
C HIS A 97 -18.39 -15.20 -11.46
N ILE A 98 -19.27 -16.03 -10.89
CA ILE A 98 -19.01 -17.45 -10.68
C ILE A 98 -20.01 -18.32 -11.42
N THR A 99 -19.53 -19.37 -12.09
CA THR A 99 -20.38 -20.37 -12.74
C THR A 99 -20.58 -21.62 -11.88
N GLN A 100 -19.79 -21.74 -10.81
CA GLN A 100 -19.70 -22.92 -9.97
C GLN A 100 -19.81 -22.54 -8.49
N SER A 101 -20.76 -23.14 -7.79
CA SER A 101 -20.90 -23.02 -6.34
C SER A 101 -19.91 -23.94 -5.62
N PRO A 102 -19.31 -23.49 -4.50
CA PRO A 102 -18.56 -24.38 -3.61
C PRO A 102 -19.45 -25.40 -2.89
N LEU A 103 -20.75 -25.11 -2.72
CA LEU A 103 -21.68 -25.99 -2.01
C LEU A 103 -23.12 -25.81 -2.49
N THR A 104 -23.78 -26.92 -2.80
CA THR A 104 -25.25 -26.97 -2.95
C THR A 104 -25.86 -27.31 -1.60
N VAL A 105 -26.49 -26.32 -0.94
CA VAL A 105 -27.05 -26.49 0.41
C VAL A 105 -28.23 -27.47 0.44
N ASN A 106 -29.14 -27.38 -0.53
CA ASN A 106 -30.28 -28.27 -0.67
C ASN A 106 -30.72 -28.34 -2.15
N ARG A 107 -31.51 -29.36 -2.48
CA ARG A 107 -32.19 -29.51 -3.78
C ARG A 107 -33.64 -29.91 -3.56
N TYR A 108 -34.55 -29.29 -4.31
CA TYR A 108 -35.99 -29.56 -4.24
C TYR A 108 -36.57 -29.73 -5.64
N PRO A 109 -37.44 -30.74 -5.89
CA PRO A 109 -37.75 -31.86 -5.00
C PRO A 109 -36.51 -32.74 -4.71
N ALA A 110 -36.60 -33.71 -3.79
CA ALA A 110 -35.46 -34.54 -3.39
C ALA A 110 -34.83 -35.32 -4.57
N ASN A 111 -35.64 -35.64 -5.58
CA ASN A 111 -35.23 -36.21 -6.87
C ASN A 111 -35.03 -35.12 -7.94
N ALA A 112 -34.50 -33.96 -7.58
CA ALA A 112 -33.99 -32.99 -8.53
C ALA A 112 -32.56 -33.38 -8.97
N PRO A 113 -32.23 -33.22 -10.28
CA PRO A 113 -30.95 -33.65 -10.80
C PRO A 113 -29.76 -32.98 -10.11
N ASN A 114 -28.69 -33.75 -9.90
CA ASN A 114 -27.45 -33.23 -9.36
C ASN A 114 -26.62 -32.56 -10.46
N MET A 115 -26.61 -31.23 -10.46
CA MET A 115 -25.78 -30.39 -11.35
C MET A 115 -24.37 -30.12 -10.80
N GLN A 116 -23.98 -30.80 -9.70
CA GLN A 116 -22.66 -30.69 -9.07
C GLN A 116 -22.22 -29.26 -8.80
N GLY A 117 -23.15 -28.37 -8.45
CA GLY A 117 -22.87 -26.98 -8.10
C GLY A 117 -22.84 -26.00 -9.27
N ALA A 118 -23.14 -26.42 -10.50
CA ALA A 118 -23.32 -25.47 -11.61
C ALA A 118 -24.44 -24.46 -11.30
N ILE A 119 -24.19 -23.18 -11.57
CA ILE A 119 -25.09 -22.06 -11.24
C ILE A 119 -25.76 -21.53 -12.51
N GLY A 120 -27.08 -21.33 -12.45
CA GLY A 120 -27.80 -20.63 -13.53
C GLY A 120 -27.88 -21.40 -14.85
N TYR A 121 -27.97 -22.73 -14.80
CA TYR A 121 -28.18 -23.55 -15.99
C TYR A 121 -29.59 -23.35 -16.56
N ASP A 122 -29.68 -22.96 -17.83
CA ASP A 122 -30.94 -22.67 -18.53
C ASP A 122 -31.45 -23.83 -19.40
N GLY A 123 -30.79 -24.99 -19.35
CA GLY A 123 -31.06 -26.13 -20.23
C GLY A 123 -30.08 -26.24 -21.39
N HIS A 124 -29.28 -25.21 -21.67
CA HIS A 124 -28.25 -25.22 -22.72
C HIS A 124 -26.89 -24.78 -22.20
N ARG A 125 -26.82 -23.75 -21.35
CA ARG A 125 -25.57 -23.14 -20.87
C ARG A 125 -25.63 -22.83 -19.37
N VAL A 126 -24.46 -22.83 -18.74
CA VAL A 126 -24.28 -22.43 -17.33
C VAL A 126 -23.97 -20.93 -17.32
N ASN A 127 -24.94 -20.11 -16.92
CA ASN A 127 -24.83 -18.65 -17.00
C ASN A 127 -24.16 -18.03 -15.77
N GLY A 128 -24.06 -18.75 -14.65
CA GLY A 128 -23.45 -18.24 -13.43
C GLY A 128 -24.23 -17.10 -12.76
N THR A 129 -23.59 -16.48 -11.78
CA THR A 129 -24.10 -15.29 -11.07
C THR A 129 -22.94 -14.49 -10.48
N ASP A 130 -23.17 -13.20 -10.24
CA ASP A 130 -22.19 -12.34 -9.57
C ASP A 130 -22.35 -12.43 -8.05
N ILE A 131 -21.23 -12.64 -7.37
CA ILE A 131 -21.16 -12.63 -5.91
C ILE A 131 -20.18 -11.58 -5.42
N ILE A 132 -20.36 -11.16 -4.18
CA ILE A 132 -19.35 -10.36 -3.47
C ILE A 132 -18.34 -11.34 -2.88
N ILE A 133 -17.09 -11.24 -3.31
CA ILE A 133 -15.97 -11.96 -2.71
C ILE A 133 -15.19 -11.04 -1.76
N PRO A 134 -14.63 -11.56 -0.66
CA PRO A 134 -13.67 -10.82 0.14
C PRO A 134 -12.53 -10.33 -0.76
N ALA A 135 -12.39 -9.02 -0.87
CA ALA A 135 -11.28 -8.38 -1.56
C ALA A 135 -10.55 -7.51 -0.55
N TYR A 136 -9.22 -7.58 -0.56
CA TYR A 136 -8.39 -6.71 0.25
C TYR A 136 -7.47 -5.94 -0.67
N SER A 137 -7.44 -4.63 -0.52
CA SER A 137 -6.50 -3.76 -1.19
C SER A 137 -5.91 -2.79 -0.19
N PHE A 138 -4.66 -2.42 -0.39
CA PHE A 138 -4.01 -1.46 0.47
C PHE A 138 -3.05 -0.61 -0.34
N THR A 139 -2.83 0.58 0.18
CA THR A 139 -2.02 1.59 -0.44
C THR A 139 -1.01 2.09 0.57
N GLU A 140 0.25 2.18 0.18
CA GLU A 140 1.32 2.73 1.01
C GLU A 140 1.88 3.98 0.37
N THR A 141 2.02 5.07 1.11
CA THR A 141 2.63 6.30 0.58
C THR A 141 3.97 6.55 1.25
N HIS A 142 5.07 6.44 0.50
CA HIS A 142 6.43 6.63 1.01
C HIS A 142 7.04 7.94 0.49
N ILE A 143 7.79 8.63 1.34
CA ILE A 143 8.65 9.75 0.93
C ILE A 143 10.06 9.22 0.62
N LYS A 144 10.54 9.45 -0.60
CA LYS A 144 11.88 9.05 -1.07
C LYS A 144 12.66 10.26 -1.58
N THR A 145 13.98 10.21 -1.46
CA THR A 145 14.87 11.25 -2.01
C THR A 145 14.94 11.14 -3.53
N LYS A 146 15.44 12.19 -4.19
CA LYS A 146 15.68 12.16 -5.65
C LYS A 146 16.70 11.09 -6.06
N SER A 147 17.70 10.81 -5.25
CA SER A 147 18.71 9.80 -5.55
C SER A 147 18.14 8.38 -5.51
N GLN A 148 17.17 8.14 -4.62
CA GLN A 148 16.45 6.86 -4.54
C GLN A 148 15.51 6.65 -5.74
N VAL A 149 14.86 7.71 -6.23
CA VAL A 149 13.91 7.63 -7.37
C VAL A 149 14.59 8.00 -8.68
N ASN A 150 15.62 7.23 -9.03
CA ASN A 150 16.32 7.35 -10.29
C ASN A 150 15.58 6.61 -11.44
N LEU A 151 16.12 6.67 -12.65
CA LEU A 151 15.50 6.00 -13.81
C LEU A 151 15.41 4.47 -13.62
N ALA A 152 16.46 3.83 -13.09
CA ALA A 152 16.48 2.39 -12.85
C ALA A 152 15.36 1.98 -11.89
N TYR A 153 15.13 2.76 -10.83
CA TYR A 153 14.05 2.54 -9.88
C TYR A 153 12.67 2.65 -10.54
N ARG A 154 12.43 3.68 -11.35
CA ARG A 154 11.14 3.82 -12.07
C ARG A 154 10.91 2.69 -13.08
N THR A 155 11.95 2.22 -13.75
CA THR A 155 11.86 1.05 -14.64
C THR A 155 11.60 -0.23 -13.85
N ALA A 156 12.16 -0.39 -12.65
CA ALA A 156 11.86 -1.51 -11.76
C ALA A 156 10.38 -1.49 -11.34
N LEU A 157 9.84 -0.35 -10.93
CA LEU A 157 8.40 -0.21 -10.64
C LEU A 157 7.52 -0.58 -11.85
N ALA A 158 7.89 -0.13 -13.05
CA ALA A 158 7.16 -0.46 -14.27
C ALA A 158 7.19 -1.96 -14.57
N ARG A 159 8.34 -2.63 -14.39
CA ARG A 159 8.48 -4.08 -14.57
C ARG A 159 7.67 -4.89 -13.56
N LEU A 160 7.66 -4.46 -12.30
CA LEU A 160 6.94 -5.13 -11.23
C LEU A 160 5.43 -4.92 -11.32
N THR A 161 4.97 -3.87 -12.00
CA THR A 161 3.54 -3.62 -12.16
C THR A 161 2.89 -4.79 -12.87
N GLY A 162 1.84 -5.37 -12.27
CA GLY A 162 1.21 -6.59 -12.78
C GLY A 162 1.96 -7.88 -12.42
N LYS A 163 2.86 -7.85 -11.45
CA LYS A 163 3.51 -9.04 -10.87
C LYS A 163 2.95 -9.35 -9.50
N THR A 164 3.03 -10.62 -9.14
CA THR A 164 2.71 -11.11 -7.79
C THR A 164 3.97 -11.36 -6.98
N ASN A 165 3.87 -11.27 -5.66
CA ASN A 165 5.00 -11.50 -4.77
C ASN A 165 5.50 -12.96 -4.86
N ASN A 166 6.80 -13.15 -5.09
CA ASN A 166 7.42 -14.49 -5.08
C ASN A 166 7.75 -15.03 -3.67
N ALA A 167 7.72 -14.16 -2.66
CA ALA A 167 8.01 -14.44 -1.26
C ALA A 167 6.96 -13.76 -0.37
N SER A 168 7.03 -13.97 0.95
CA SER A 168 6.09 -13.31 1.86
C SER A 168 6.22 -11.79 1.78
N PHE A 169 5.08 -11.08 1.78
CA PHE A 169 5.04 -9.62 1.68
C PHE A 169 3.91 -9.05 2.53
N ARG A 170 4.22 -8.14 3.46
CA ARG A 170 3.27 -7.50 4.39
C ARG A 170 2.39 -8.50 5.14
N GLY A 171 2.98 -9.62 5.57
CA GLY A 171 2.28 -10.70 6.27
C GLY A 171 1.50 -11.68 5.37
N PHE A 172 1.44 -11.45 4.06
CA PHE A 172 0.79 -12.36 3.10
C PHE A 172 1.78 -13.35 2.51
N ALA A 173 1.30 -14.54 2.16
CA ALA A 173 2.11 -15.60 1.57
C ALA A 173 2.51 -15.27 0.12
N ALA A 174 3.51 -16.00 -0.40
CA ALA A 174 3.89 -15.89 -1.80
C ALA A 174 2.69 -16.13 -2.73
N GLY A 175 2.53 -15.27 -3.73
CA GLY A 175 1.49 -15.31 -4.75
C GLY A 175 0.16 -14.65 -4.38
N GLU A 176 0.02 -14.12 -3.16
CA GLU A 176 -1.22 -13.49 -2.71
C GLU A 176 -1.32 -12.00 -3.06
N VAL A 177 -0.20 -11.30 -3.15
CA VAL A 177 -0.13 -9.85 -3.33
C VAL A 177 0.23 -9.50 -4.77
N LEU A 178 -0.68 -8.82 -5.47
CA LEU A 178 -0.44 -8.21 -6.77
C LEU A 178 0.00 -6.76 -6.58
N PHE A 179 1.12 -6.39 -7.19
CA PHE A 179 1.51 -4.99 -7.29
C PHE A 179 0.72 -4.33 -8.43
N TYR A 180 -0.25 -3.50 -8.05
CA TYR A 180 -1.16 -2.82 -8.98
C TYR A 180 -0.51 -1.60 -9.64
N GLY A 181 0.61 -1.13 -9.08
CA GLY A 181 1.44 -0.06 -9.61
C GLY A 181 1.75 0.99 -8.55
N ALA A 182 2.49 2.01 -8.98
CA ALA A 182 2.80 3.16 -8.12
C ALA A 182 2.66 4.49 -8.88
N SER A 183 2.24 5.52 -8.17
CA SER A 183 2.19 6.90 -8.66
C SER A 183 3.16 7.75 -7.84
N GLY A 184 3.95 8.59 -8.52
CA GLY A 184 4.97 9.42 -7.87
C GLY A 184 4.73 10.90 -8.16
N ASN A 185 4.75 11.72 -7.11
CA ASN A 185 4.66 13.17 -7.20
C ASN A 185 5.89 13.81 -6.55
N LEU A 186 6.49 14.80 -7.21
CA LEU A 186 7.57 15.58 -6.61
C LEU A 186 6.95 16.66 -5.73
N VAL A 187 7.30 16.66 -4.45
CA VAL A 187 6.82 17.59 -3.43
C VAL A 187 7.99 18.31 -2.78
N VAL A 188 7.75 19.51 -2.24
CA VAL A 188 8.74 20.24 -1.44
C VAL A 188 8.41 20.03 0.03
N ILE A 189 9.33 19.42 0.77
CA ILE A 189 9.23 19.19 2.21
C ILE A 189 10.44 19.83 2.84
N GLU A 190 10.24 20.75 3.80
CA GLU A 190 11.31 21.50 4.46
C GLU A 190 12.33 22.14 3.50
N ASN A 191 11.85 22.76 2.41
CA ASN A 191 12.66 23.36 1.35
C ASN A 191 13.52 22.38 0.53
N GLU A 192 13.30 21.07 0.67
CA GLU A 192 13.93 20.04 -0.15
C GLU A 192 12.91 19.36 -1.08
N GLN A 193 13.30 19.13 -2.34
CA GLN A 193 12.47 18.38 -3.27
C GLN A 193 12.60 16.86 -3.01
N ARG A 194 11.47 16.22 -2.70
CA ARG A 194 11.34 14.78 -2.44
C ARG A 194 10.24 14.17 -3.29
N TRP A 195 10.32 12.87 -3.51
CA TRP A 195 9.26 12.12 -4.18
C TRP A 195 8.30 11.54 -3.13
N GLN A 196 7.04 11.88 -3.22
CA GLN A 196 5.96 11.16 -2.56
C GLN A 196 5.46 10.08 -3.52
N ILE A 197 5.65 8.81 -3.18
CA ILE A 197 5.24 7.68 -4.02
C ILE A 197 4.17 6.88 -3.30
N GLN A 198 3.03 6.75 -3.96
CA GLN A 198 1.91 5.93 -3.54
C GLN A 198 1.96 4.59 -4.27
N TYR A 199 2.10 3.48 -3.55
CA TYR A 199 2.09 2.12 -4.05
C TYR A 199 0.72 1.51 -3.80
N THR A 200 0.13 0.90 -4.81
CA THR A 200 -1.17 0.22 -4.68
C THR A 200 -0.97 -1.28 -4.80
N PHE A 201 -1.54 -2.02 -3.85
CA PHE A 201 -1.51 -3.47 -3.80
C PHE A 201 -2.93 -4.01 -3.70
N LYS A 202 -3.11 -5.18 -4.30
CA LYS A 202 -4.33 -5.98 -4.14
C LYS A 202 -3.94 -7.35 -3.65
N VAL A 203 -4.79 -7.95 -2.82
CA VAL A 203 -4.57 -9.25 -2.24
C VAL A 203 -5.69 -10.20 -2.61
N SER A 204 -5.31 -11.40 -3.03
CA SER A 204 -6.19 -12.52 -3.28
C SER A 204 -5.62 -13.74 -2.55
N PRO A 205 -6.34 -14.37 -1.61
CA PRO A 205 -5.82 -15.50 -0.86
C PRO A 205 -5.52 -16.72 -1.74
N ASN A 206 -4.46 -17.45 -1.39
CA ASN A 206 -4.20 -18.77 -1.98
C ASN A 206 -5.26 -19.78 -1.53
N ARG A 207 -5.64 -20.70 -2.43
CA ARG A 207 -6.54 -21.81 -2.12
C ARG A 207 -5.89 -23.13 -2.51
N ALA A 208 -6.09 -24.14 -1.69
CA ALA A 208 -5.62 -25.51 -1.93
C ALA A 208 -6.73 -26.51 -1.59
N ASP A 209 -6.59 -27.72 -2.14
CA ASP A 209 -7.38 -28.91 -1.81
C ASP A 209 -8.90 -28.66 -1.75
N PHE A 210 -9.43 -27.99 -2.77
CA PHE A 210 -10.86 -27.72 -2.89
C PHE A 210 -11.45 -28.42 -4.12
N TYR A 211 -12.76 -28.64 -4.09
CA TYR A 211 -13.46 -29.35 -5.14
C TYR A 211 -14.27 -28.41 -6.03
N VAL A 212 -14.32 -28.75 -7.32
CA VAL A 212 -15.24 -28.20 -8.32
C VAL A 212 -16.07 -29.37 -8.86
N GLY A 213 -17.30 -29.50 -8.37
CA GLY A 213 -18.02 -30.77 -8.48
C GLY A 213 -17.24 -31.88 -7.78
N ASP A 214 -16.88 -32.93 -8.52
CA ASP A 214 -16.06 -34.03 -8.00
C ASP A 214 -14.56 -33.89 -8.35
N ILE A 215 -14.15 -32.81 -9.02
CA ILE A 215 -12.77 -32.57 -9.45
C ILE A 215 -11.99 -31.91 -8.31
N LEU A 216 -10.96 -32.58 -7.81
CA LEU A 216 -10.01 -32.02 -6.84
C LEU A 216 -9.08 -31.02 -7.54
N VAL A 217 -9.09 -29.77 -7.07
CA VAL A 217 -8.13 -28.73 -7.43
C VAL A 217 -7.10 -28.63 -6.32
N GLY A 218 -5.90 -29.16 -6.57
CA GLY A 218 -4.83 -29.20 -5.55
C GLY A 218 -4.36 -27.81 -5.14
N GLN A 219 -4.25 -26.87 -6.08
CA GLN A 219 -3.85 -25.50 -5.78
C GLN A 219 -4.38 -24.50 -6.80
N LYS A 220 -4.73 -23.32 -6.31
CA LYS A 220 -4.94 -22.09 -7.07
C LYS A 220 -4.31 -20.95 -6.28
N VAL A 221 -3.22 -20.34 -6.77
CA VAL A 221 -2.70 -19.15 -6.09
C VAL A 221 -3.62 -17.96 -6.34
N GLY A 222 -3.52 -16.94 -5.48
CA GLY A 222 -4.47 -15.82 -5.41
C GLY A 222 -4.92 -15.29 -6.76
N TRP A 223 -3.95 -14.96 -7.60
CA TRP A 223 -4.16 -14.29 -8.88
C TRP A 223 -4.17 -15.21 -10.11
N ASP A 224 -4.13 -16.54 -9.90
CA ASP A 224 -4.36 -17.47 -11.00
C ASP A 224 -5.82 -17.33 -11.49
N TYR A 225 -6.03 -17.46 -12.79
CA TYR A 225 -7.35 -17.46 -13.41
C TYR A 225 -7.86 -18.89 -13.53
N MET A 226 -9.03 -19.17 -12.94
CA MET A 226 -9.63 -20.50 -12.97
C MET A 226 -10.91 -20.49 -13.80
N TRP A 227 -11.04 -21.45 -14.70
CA TRP A 227 -12.27 -21.66 -15.47
C TRP A 227 -12.62 -23.14 -15.56
N VAL A 228 -13.90 -23.41 -15.79
CA VAL A 228 -14.50 -24.76 -15.73
C VAL A 228 -15.06 -25.10 -17.09
N MET A 229 -14.67 -26.26 -17.62
CA MET A 229 -15.29 -26.85 -18.79
C MET A 229 -16.45 -27.74 -18.35
N TYR A 230 -17.62 -27.57 -18.96
CA TYR A 230 -18.82 -28.35 -18.69
C TYR A 230 -19.06 -29.37 -19.81
N GLY A 231 -19.59 -30.52 -19.42
CA GLY A 231 -20.01 -31.57 -20.34
C GLY A 231 -21.35 -32.17 -19.94
N GLU A 232 -21.98 -32.83 -20.90
CA GLU A 232 -23.26 -33.49 -20.73
C GLU A 232 -23.15 -34.75 -19.87
N ALA A 233 -24.10 -34.93 -18.95
CA ALA A 233 -24.27 -36.13 -18.15
C ALA A 233 -25.75 -36.45 -17.97
N ILE A 234 -26.07 -37.72 -17.72
CA ILE A 234 -27.44 -38.14 -17.37
C ILE A 234 -27.52 -38.30 -15.85
N ASP A 235 -28.49 -37.63 -15.24
CA ASP A 235 -28.82 -37.78 -13.83
C ASP A 235 -30.34 -37.83 -13.66
N GLN A 236 -30.83 -38.84 -12.91
CA GLN A 236 -32.27 -39.03 -12.69
C GLN A 236 -33.10 -38.99 -13.99
N SER A 237 -32.58 -39.64 -15.04
CA SER A 237 -33.19 -39.69 -16.38
C SER A 237 -33.35 -38.33 -17.06
N ARG A 238 -32.54 -37.33 -16.69
CA ARG A 238 -32.49 -36.01 -17.32
C ARG A 238 -31.06 -35.68 -17.74
N LEU A 239 -30.93 -34.99 -18.87
CA LEU A 239 -29.65 -34.43 -19.32
C LEU A 239 -29.31 -33.23 -18.45
N VAL A 240 -28.09 -33.19 -17.92
CA VAL A 240 -27.54 -32.10 -17.10
C VAL A 240 -26.16 -31.72 -17.58
N GLN A 241 -25.71 -30.51 -17.22
CA GLN A 241 -24.33 -30.07 -17.39
C GLN A 241 -23.56 -30.26 -16.08
N ARG A 242 -22.39 -30.89 -16.15
CA ARG A 242 -21.48 -31.09 -15.03
C ARG A 242 -20.07 -30.63 -15.38
N PRO A 243 -19.28 -30.17 -14.39
CA PRO A 243 -17.87 -29.89 -14.61
C PRO A 243 -17.12 -31.16 -15.02
N VAL A 244 -16.41 -31.10 -16.15
CA VAL A 244 -15.59 -32.22 -16.68
C VAL A 244 -14.09 -31.94 -16.58
N ALA A 245 -13.70 -30.67 -16.59
CA ALA A 245 -12.32 -30.24 -16.40
C ALA A 245 -12.26 -28.86 -15.74
N VAL A 246 -11.19 -28.62 -15.00
CA VAL A 246 -10.86 -27.31 -14.42
C VAL A 246 -9.48 -26.91 -14.90
N TYR A 247 -9.35 -25.67 -15.34
CA TYR A 247 -8.10 -25.09 -15.82
C TYR A 247 -7.71 -23.96 -14.88
N VAL A 248 -6.45 -23.98 -14.43
CA VAL A 248 -5.86 -22.95 -13.58
C VAL A 248 -4.69 -22.35 -14.34
N GLU A 249 -4.88 -21.11 -14.80
CA GLU A 249 -3.93 -20.37 -15.63
C GLU A 249 -3.24 -19.28 -14.81
N ARG A 250 -1.97 -18.98 -15.10
CA ARG A 250 -1.23 -17.91 -14.42
C ARG A 250 -1.00 -16.71 -15.35
N PRO A 251 -1.91 -15.72 -15.36
CA PRO A 251 -1.71 -14.50 -16.14
C PRO A 251 -0.73 -13.53 -15.47
N TYR A 252 -0.66 -13.53 -14.13
CA TYR A 252 0.23 -12.67 -13.35
C TYR A 252 1.44 -13.46 -12.88
N LEU A 253 2.63 -13.10 -13.39
CA LEU A 253 3.87 -13.79 -13.06
C LEU A 253 4.42 -13.32 -11.70
N PHE A 254 5.14 -14.22 -11.03
CA PHE A 254 5.85 -13.89 -9.80
C PHE A 254 7.07 -13.01 -10.07
N ASP A 255 7.39 -12.17 -9.10
CA ASP A 255 8.62 -11.38 -9.10
C ASP A 255 9.03 -11.00 -7.66
N ASP A 256 10.26 -10.55 -7.48
CA ASP A 256 10.79 -10.17 -6.16
C ASP A 256 10.35 -8.76 -5.77
N PHE A 257 9.54 -8.66 -4.72
CA PHE A 257 9.06 -7.38 -4.21
C PHE A 257 10.11 -6.65 -3.36
N GLY A 258 11.27 -7.27 -3.08
CA GLY A 258 12.44 -6.58 -2.53
C GLY A 258 12.90 -5.42 -3.42
N ASP A 259 12.70 -5.52 -4.73
CA ASP A 259 13.03 -4.49 -5.71
C ASP A 259 12.17 -3.21 -5.58
N LEU A 260 11.07 -3.26 -4.80
CA LEU A 260 10.30 -2.06 -4.44
C LEU A 260 11.05 -1.17 -3.45
N THR A 261 12.07 -1.69 -2.73
CA THR A 261 12.86 -0.93 -1.74
C THR A 261 12.02 -0.23 -0.64
N ILE A 262 10.88 -0.81 -0.27
CA ILE A 262 9.96 -0.30 0.78
C ILE A 262 9.88 -1.24 2.00
N GLY A 263 10.75 -2.24 2.05
CA GLY A 263 10.65 -3.36 3.00
C GLY A 263 9.58 -4.37 2.59
N THR A 264 9.68 -5.60 3.12
CA THR A 264 8.77 -6.71 2.79
C THR A 264 7.98 -7.21 3.99
N SER A 265 8.37 -6.84 5.21
CA SER A 265 7.71 -7.19 6.48
C SER A 265 6.51 -6.31 6.76
#